data_AF-A0A538HBV8-F1
#
_entry.id   AF-A0A538HBV8-F1
#
_cell.length_a   1.000
_cell.length_b   1.000
_cell.length_c   1.000
_cell.angle_alpha   90.00
_cell.angle_beta   90.00
_cell.angle_gamma   90.00
#
_symmetry.space_group_name_H-M   'P 1'
#
loop_
_entity.id
_entity.type
_entity.pdbx_description
1 polymer ?
#
loop_
_entity_poly.entity_id
_entity_poly.type
_entity_poly.pdbx_seq_one_letter_code
_entity_poly.pdbx_strand_id
1 'polypeptide(L)'
;MSAFEDAVGAVGDLDDHAGRAAAELHQRLTKPAGALGVLEITGARLAAIAGEAPPPVPTPAVVAVFAGDHGVVAEGVTPWPQEVTAQMVANFVAGGAAINVLARQTGARVMVIDVGVAAELASQPGLLGRKVRAGTGNIAVEPAMTRAEARRALDVGAE
;
A
#
# COMPACT_ATOMS: atom_id res chain seq x y z
N MET A 1 -6.00 19.04 12.25
CA MET A 1 -5.17 17.82 12.21
C MET A 1 -5.25 17.31 10.79
N SER A 2 -4.14 16.89 10.19
CA SER A 2 -4.18 16.34 8.83
C SER A 2 -4.48 14.84 8.87
N ALA A 3 -4.96 14.25 7.76
CA ALA A 3 -5.30 12.83 7.70
C ALA A 3 -4.15 11.94 8.17
N PHE A 4 -2.90 12.29 7.83
CA PHE A 4 -1.73 11.56 8.30
C PHE A 4 -1.52 11.66 9.82
N GLU A 5 -1.75 12.82 10.43
CA GLU A 5 -1.63 12.97 11.89
C GLU A 5 -2.70 12.17 12.63
N ASP A 6 -3.93 12.17 12.11
CA ASP A 6 -5.02 11.36 12.66
C ASP A 6 -4.69 9.86 12.55
N ALA A 7 -4.16 9.43 11.40
CA ALA A 7 -3.71 8.05 11.20
C ALA A 7 -2.58 7.66 12.16
N VAL A 8 -1.59 8.54 12.38
CA VAL A 8 -0.51 8.31 13.35
C VAL A 8 -1.07 8.21 14.77
N GLY A 9 -2.01 9.07 15.14
CA GLY A 9 -2.66 9.03 16.45
C GLY A 9 -3.52 7.78 16.69
N ALA A 10 -3.98 7.13 15.63
CA ALA A 10 -4.75 5.89 15.69
C ALA A 10 -3.89 4.63 15.80
N VAL A 11 -2.57 4.71 15.57
CA VAL A 11 -1.67 3.56 15.74
C VAL A 11 -1.51 3.26 17.23
N GLY A 12 -2.03 2.11 17.65
CA GLY A 12 -1.90 1.59 19.01
C GLY A 12 -1.00 0.36 19.10
N ASP A 13 -0.81 -0.11 20.34
CA ASP A 13 -0.18 -1.38 20.62
C ASP A 13 -1.06 -2.55 20.15
N LEU A 14 -0.43 -3.71 19.91
CA LEU A 14 -1.15 -4.93 19.61
C LEU A 14 -1.91 -5.45 20.86
N ASP A 15 -3.05 -6.09 20.66
CA ASP A 15 -3.76 -6.79 21.72
C ASP A 15 -3.09 -8.15 22.01
N ASP A 16 -2.19 -8.13 22.98
CA ASP A 16 -1.50 -9.32 23.48
C ASP A 16 -2.44 -10.42 23.99
N HIS A 17 -3.61 -10.06 24.54
CA HIS A 17 -4.58 -11.04 25.02
C HIS A 17 -5.24 -11.76 23.84
N ALA A 18 -5.70 -11.04 22.82
CA ALA A 18 -6.24 -11.63 21.60
C ALA A 18 -5.19 -12.51 20.88
N GLY A 19 -3.94 -12.04 20.78
CA GLY A 19 -2.84 -12.81 20.22
C GLY A 19 -2.59 -14.14 20.96
N ARG A 20 -2.54 -14.10 22.30
CA ARG A 20 -2.40 -15.32 23.12
C ARG A 20 -3.60 -16.26 22.97
N ALA A 21 -4.82 -15.73 23.01
CA ALA A 21 -6.04 -16.52 22.85
C ALA A 21 -6.08 -17.27 21.51
N ALA A 22 -5.63 -16.63 20.43
CA ALA A 22 -5.51 -17.27 19.12
C ALA A 22 -4.39 -18.34 19.08
N ALA A 23 -3.25 -18.10 19.73
CA ALA A 23 -2.19 -19.09 19.84
C ALA A 23 -2.65 -20.34 20.63
N GLU A 24 -3.37 -20.16 21.73
CA GLU A 24 -3.98 -21.25 22.50
C GLU A 24 -5.06 -21.99 21.71
N LEU A 25 -5.87 -21.26 20.92
CA LEU A 25 -6.84 -21.88 20.02
C LEU A 25 -6.13 -22.83 19.04
N HIS A 26 -5.04 -22.39 18.41
CA HIS A 26 -4.25 -23.24 17.50
C HIS A 26 -3.73 -24.52 18.16
N GLN A 27 -3.42 -24.51 19.46
CA GLN A 27 -2.98 -25.72 20.18
C GLN A 27 -4.09 -26.76 20.36
N ARG A 28 -5.37 -26.35 20.33
CA ARG A 28 -6.54 -27.22 20.54
C ARG A 28 -7.21 -27.70 19.26
N LEU A 29 -6.81 -27.18 18.09
CA LEU A 29 -7.35 -27.61 16.80
C LEU A 29 -6.96 -29.07 16.51
N THR A 30 -7.76 -29.76 15.70
CA THR A 30 -7.52 -31.15 15.28
C THR A 30 -6.36 -31.25 14.29
N LYS A 31 -5.14 -31.03 14.81
CA LYS A 31 -3.85 -31.11 14.12
C LYS A 31 -2.75 -31.35 15.17
N PRO A 32 -1.59 -31.92 14.80
CA PRO A 32 -0.44 -31.87 15.68
C PRO A 32 -0.07 -30.41 16.01
N ALA A 33 0.37 -30.15 17.24
CA ALA A 33 0.78 -28.81 17.66
C ALA A 33 1.90 -28.29 16.73
N GLY A 34 1.76 -27.05 16.25
CA GLY A 34 2.73 -26.42 15.33
C GLY A 34 2.71 -26.93 13.88
N ALA A 35 1.84 -27.88 13.52
CA ALA A 35 1.84 -28.48 12.18
C ALA A 35 1.55 -27.50 11.04
N LEU A 36 0.95 -26.33 11.30
CA LEU A 36 0.68 -25.31 10.28
C LEU A 36 1.76 -24.21 10.23
N GLY A 37 2.79 -24.29 11.09
CA GLY A 37 3.95 -23.41 11.08
C GLY A 37 3.59 -21.92 11.03
N VAL A 38 3.99 -21.24 9.95
CA VAL A 38 3.77 -19.79 9.77
C VAL A 38 2.31 -19.39 9.84
N LEU A 39 1.36 -20.26 9.46
CA LEU A 39 -0.06 -19.92 9.50
C LEU A 39 -0.57 -19.71 10.93
N GLU A 40 -0.02 -20.42 11.93
CA GLU A 40 -0.40 -20.23 13.34
C GLU A 40 0.13 -18.88 13.87
N ILE A 41 1.34 -18.52 13.46
CA ILE A 41 1.98 -17.26 13.81
C ILE A 41 1.22 -16.08 13.16
N THR A 42 0.87 -16.22 11.88
CA THR A 42 0.10 -15.21 11.15
C THR A 42 -1.31 -15.05 11.73
N GLY A 43 -1.99 -16.15 12.06
CA GLY A 43 -3.32 -16.10 12.70
C GLY A 43 -3.29 -15.39 14.05
N ALA A 44 -2.33 -15.71 14.91
CA ALA A 44 -2.16 -15.02 16.20
C ALA A 44 -1.84 -13.53 16.03
N ARG A 45 -1.00 -13.17 15.06
CA ARG A 45 -0.70 -11.76 14.77
C ARG A 45 -1.92 -11.00 14.24
N LEU A 46 -2.73 -11.62 13.38
CA LEU A 46 -3.98 -11.01 12.91
C LEU A 46 -4.97 -10.82 14.06
N ALA A 47 -5.07 -11.77 15.00
CA ALA A 47 -5.89 -11.63 16.19
C ALA A 47 -5.44 -10.46 17.07
N ALA A 48 -4.12 -10.32 17.27
CA ALA A 48 -3.56 -9.21 18.04
C ALA A 48 -3.77 -7.84 17.37
N ILE A 49 -3.75 -7.77 16.04
CA ILE A 49 -4.09 -6.56 15.28
C ILE A 49 -5.59 -6.25 15.38
N ALA A 50 -6.44 -7.26 15.27
CA ALA A 50 -7.90 -7.09 15.29
C ALA A 50 -8.49 -6.89 16.69
N GLY A 51 -7.77 -7.25 17.75
CA GLY A 51 -8.28 -7.25 19.12
C GLY A 51 -9.26 -8.40 19.42
N GLU A 52 -9.34 -9.42 18.56
CA GLU A 52 -10.26 -10.55 18.75
C GLU A 52 -9.69 -11.88 18.25
N ALA A 53 -10.13 -12.98 18.88
CA ALA A 53 -9.73 -14.34 18.54
C ALA A 53 -10.96 -15.26 18.44
N PRO A 54 -11.20 -15.95 17.29
CA PRO A 54 -10.41 -15.89 16.05
C PRO A 54 -10.49 -14.52 15.36
N PRO A 55 -9.47 -14.10 14.60
CA PRO A 55 -9.50 -12.83 13.89
C PRO A 55 -10.58 -12.82 12.80
N PRO A 56 -11.15 -11.65 12.47
CA PRO A 56 -12.05 -11.52 11.34
C PRO A 56 -11.27 -11.66 10.05
N VAL A 57 -11.93 -12.11 8.98
CA VAL A 57 -11.33 -12.15 7.65
C VAL A 57 -11.19 -10.71 7.14
N PRO A 58 -9.97 -10.21 6.81
CA PRO A 58 -9.81 -8.85 6.30
C PRO A 58 -10.53 -8.68 4.96
N THR A 59 -11.62 -7.92 4.95
CA THR A 59 -12.43 -7.66 3.75
C THR A 59 -13.05 -6.27 3.78
N PRO A 60 -13.09 -5.54 2.65
CA PRO A 60 -12.52 -5.91 1.34
C PRO A 60 -10.99 -5.74 1.29
N ALA A 61 -10.30 -6.65 0.60
CA ALA A 61 -8.86 -6.51 0.36
C ALA A 61 -8.59 -5.50 -0.77
N VAL A 62 -7.62 -4.61 -0.58
CA VAL A 62 -7.24 -3.59 -1.57
C VAL A 62 -5.73 -3.52 -1.71
N VAL A 63 -5.25 -3.44 -2.95
CA VAL A 63 -3.88 -3.07 -3.31
C VAL A 63 -3.89 -1.63 -3.81
N ALA A 64 -3.30 -0.73 -3.03
CA ALA A 64 -3.10 0.67 -3.43
C ALA A 64 -1.76 0.82 -4.17
N VAL A 65 -1.80 1.34 -5.40
CA VAL A 65 -0.63 1.62 -6.24
C VAL A 65 -0.47 3.13 -6.35
N PHE A 66 0.49 3.69 -5.63
CA PHE A 66 0.82 5.12 -5.69
C PHE A 66 1.87 5.35 -6.78
N ALA A 67 1.52 6.08 -7.83
CA ALA A 67 2.36 6.37 -8.97
C ALA A 67 2.98 7.77 -8.87
N GLY A 68 4.28 7.87 -9.14
CA GLY A 68 5.01 9.12 -9.20
C GLY A 68 6.32 8.98 -9.99
N ASP A 69 6.75 10.06 -10.62
CA ASP A 69 8.01 10.13 -11.35
C ASP A 69 9.11 10.81 -10.52
N HIS A 70 10.37 10.52 -10.86
CA HIS A 70 11.52 11.03 -10.12
C HIS A 70 12.51 11.77 -11.03
N GLY A 71 12.82 13.03 -10.70
CA GLY A 71 13.73 13.86 -11.49
C GLY A 71 15.16 13.31 -11.62
N VAL A 72 15.58 12.42 -10.72
CA VAL A 72 16.89 11.75 -10.78
C VAL A 72 17.05 10.84 -12.01
N VAL A 73 15.97 10.55 -12.74
CA VAL A 73 16.02 9.86 -14.04
C VAL A 73 16.94 10.59 -15.03
N ALA A 74 17.10 11.92 -14.91
CA ALA A 74 18.01 12.72 -15.72
C ALA A 74 19.50 12.30 -15.57
N GLU A 75 19.85 11.63 -14.47
CA GLU A 75 21.19 11.11 -14.20
C GLU A 75 21.45 9.72 -14.84
N GLY A 76 20.51 9.18 -15.61
CA GLY A 76 20.68 7.91 -16.32
C GLY A 76 20.71 6.68 -15.40
N VAL A 77 20.08 6.76 -14.23
CA VAL A 77 20.05 5.69 -13.20
C VAL A 77 19.17 4.49 -13.55
N THR A 78 18.44 4.55 -14.67
CA THR A 78 17.55 3.49 -15.16
C THR A 78 17.63 3.40 -16.68
N PRO A 79 17.50 2.19 -17.27
CA PRO A 79 17.43 2.02 -18.71
C PRO A 79 16.06 2.40 -19.31
N TRP A 80 15.05 2.63 -18.47
CA TRP A 80 13.68 2.92 -18.91
C TRP A 80 13.42 4.43 -19.01
N PRO A 81 12.78 4.91 -20.09
CA PRO A 81 12.43 6.33 -20.19
C PRO A 81 11.31 6.69 -19.21
N GLN A 82 11.25 7.97 -18.82
CA GLN A 82 10.31 8.47 -17.81
C GLN A 82 8.83 8.25 -18.19
N GLU A 83 8.49 8.27 -19.47
CA GLU A 83 7.13 8.03 -19.97
C GLU A 83 6.56 6.64 -19.63
N VAL A 84 7.41 5.67 -19.28
CA VAL A 84 6.98 4.32 -18.88
C VAL A 84 6.06 4.37 -17.67
N THR A 85 6.23 5.33 -16.76
CA THR A 85 5.34 5.49 -15.59
C THR A 85 3.90 5.70 -16.01
N ALA A 86 3.63 6.62 -16.94
CA ALA A 86 2.29 6.90 -17.44
C ALA A 86 1.70 5.70 -18.20
N GLN A 87 2.53 5.00 -18.99
CA GLN A 87 2.13 3.78 -19.70
C GLN A 87 1.74 2.66 -18.72
N MET A 88 2.50 2.50 -17.63
CA MET A 88 2.19 1.53 -16.58
C MET A 88 0.93 1.89 -15.80
N VAL A 89 0.69 3.18 -15.51
CA VAL A 89 -0.58 3.63 -14.93
C VAL A 89 -1.76 3.24 -15.82
N ALA A 90 -1.67 3.49 -17.14
CA ALA A 90 -2.70 3.05 -18.07
C ALA A 90 -2.90 1.52 -18.03
N ASN A 91 -1.82 0.74 -17.95
CA ASN A 91 -1.89 -0.72 -17.86
C ASN A 91 -2.53 -1.21 -16.53
N PHE A 92 -2.22 -0.57 -15.40
CA PHE A 92 -2.83 -0.89 -14.11
C PHE A 92 -4.34 -0.61 -14.13
N VAL A 93 -4.75 0.54 -14.67
CA VAL A 93 -6.16 0.93 -14.81
C VAL A 93 -6.91 0.01 -15.76
N ALA A 94 -6.28 -0.38 -16.88
CA ALA A 94 -6.84 -1.35 -17.83
C ALA A 94 -6.90 -2.79 -17.27
N GLY A 95 -6.30 -3.07 -16.12
CA GLY A 95 -6.33 -4.39 -15.50
C GLY A 95 -5.34 -5.40 -16.09
N GLY A 96 -4.38 -4.93 -16.89
CA GLY A 96 -3.46 -5.77 -17.67
C GLY A 96 -2.11 -6.07 -17.01
N ALA A 97 -1.78 -5.42 -15.89
CA ALA A 97 -0.51 -5.66 -15.21
C ALA A 97 -0.54 -6.92 -14.33
N ALA A 98 0.65 -7.42 -14.00
CA ALA A 98 0.81 -8.60 -13.14
C ALA A 98 0.07 -8.45 -11.80
N ILE A 99 0.12 -7.27 -11.18
CA ILE A 99 -0.59 -7.01 -9.92
C ILE A 99 -2.11 -7.14 -10.06
N ASN A 100 -2.68 -6.79 -11.22
CA ASN A 100 -4.10 -6.97 -11.47
C ASN A 100 -4.48 -8.46 -11.56
N VAL A 101 -3.62 -9.29 -12.15
CA VAL A 101 -3.82 -10.74 -12.19
C VAL A 101 -3.80 -11.33 -10.79
N LEU A 102 -2.79 -10.98 -10.00
CA LEU A 102 -2.64 -11.47 -8.62
C LEU A 102 -3.80 -11.00 -7.73
N ALA A 103 -4.18 -9.73 -7.82
CA ALA A 103 -5.30 -9.18 -7.06
C ALA A 103 -6.62 -9.89 -7.38
N ARG A 104 -6.89 -10.20 -8.66
CA ARG A 104 -8.08 -10.99 -9.03
C ARG A 104 -8.07 -12.39 -8.42
N GLN A 105 -6.91 -13.05 -8.38
CA GLN A 105 -6.79 -14.39 -7.78
C GLN A 105 -7.05 -14.39 -6.27
N THR A 106 -6.75 -13.28 -5.58
CA THR A 106 -6.94 -13.15 -4.13
C THR A 106 -8.24 -12.45 -3.75
N GLY A 107 -9.06 -12.03 -4.73
CA GLY A 107 -10.27 -11.23 -4.48
C GLY A 107 -10.01 -9.78 -4.06
N ALA A 108 -8.76 -9.31 -4.20
CA ALA A 108 -8.40 -7.93 -3.91
C ALA A 108 -8.74 -6.99 -5.08
N ARG A 109 -9.09 -5.75 -4.74
CA ARG A 109 -9.23 -4.65 -5.71
C ARG A 109 -7.88 -3.95 -5.91
N VAL A 110 -7.51 -3.60 -7.14
CA VAL A 110 -6.41 -2.67 -7.40
C VAL A 110 -6.96 -1.25 -7.48
N MET A 111 -6.34 -0.33 -6.75
CA MET A 111 -6.63 1.10 -6.76
C MET A 111 -5.35 1.84 -7.16
N VAL A 112 -5.42 2.65 -8.22
CA VAL A 112 -4.26 3.41 -8.70
C VAL A 112 -4.43 4.87 -8.29
N ILE A 113 -3.41 5.43 -7.66
CA ILE A 113 -3.37 6.80 -7.17
C ILE A 113 -2.22 7.52 -7.85
N ASP A 114 -2.50 8.55 -8.64
CA ASP A 114 -1.48 9.44 -9.17
C ASP A 114 -1.14 10.48 -8.12
N VAL A 115 0.02 10.31 -7.47
CA VAL A 115 0.55 11.23 -6.45
C VAL A 115 1.59 12.17 -7.06
N GLY A 116 2.24 11.77 -8.16
CA GLY A 116 3.23 12.63 -8.78
C GLY A 116 3.76 12.20 -10.13
N VAL A 117 2.94 11.61 -11.00
CA VAL A 117 3.35 11.28 -12.37
C VAL A 117 3.69 12.58 -13.11
N ALA A 118 4.80 12.63 -13.85
CA ALA A 118 5.25 13.84 -14.53
C ALA A 118 4.32 14.23 -15.69
N ALA A 119 3.69 13.25 -16.33
CA ALA A 119 2.69 13.47 -17.35
C ALA A 119 1.32 13.85 -16.76
N GLU A 120 0.56 14.64 -17.53
CA GLU A 120 -0.86 14.85 -17.28
C GLU A 120 -1.65 13.60 -17.65
N LEU A 121 -2.40 13.06 -16.69
CA LEU A 121 -3.20 11.86 -16.87
C LEU A 121 -4.67 12.24 -16.96
N ALA A 122 -5.35 11.75 -18.00
CA ALA A 122 -6.79 11.97 -18.14
C ALA A 122 -7.55 11.32 -16.98
N SER A 123 -8.55 12.04 -16.46
CA SER A 123 -9.45 11.47 -15.46
C SER A 123 -10.22 10.29 -16.06
N GLN A 124 -10.21 9.16 -15.36
CA GLN A 124 -10.86 7.94 -15.80
C GLN A 124 -11.19 7.03 -14.61
N PRO A 125 -12.20 6.15 -14.72
CA PRO A 125 -12.49 5.18 -13.69
C PRO A 125 -11.27 4.32 -13.33
N GLY A 126 -11.03 4.10 -12.04
CA GLY A 126 -9.90 3.31 -11.55
C GLY A 126 -8.60 4.08 -11.31
N LEU A 127 -8.55 5.36 -11.72
CA LEU A 127 -7.45 6.28 -11.40
C LEU A 127 -7.92 7.39 -10.45
N LEU A 128 -7.30 7.46 -9.28
CA LEU A 128 -7.48 8.56 -8.33
C LEU A 128 -6.43 9.65 -8.59
N GLY A 129 -6.87 10.80 -9.08
CA GLY A 129 -6.03 11.98 -9.19
C GLY A 129 -5.78 12.62 -7.82
N ARG A 130 -4.54 12.54 -7.34
CA ARG A 130 -4.07 13.14 -6.08
C ARG A 130 -2.68 13.77 -6.25
N LYS A 131 -2.41 14.29 -7.45
CA LYS A 131 -1.08 14.75 -7.85
C LYS A 131 -0.64 15.91 -6.96
N VAL A 132 0.43 15.70 -6.21
CA VAL A 132 1.07 16.70 -5.35
C VAL A 132 2.02 17.58 -6.17
N ARG A 133 2.71 16.96 -7.14
CA ARG A 133 3.69 17.58 -8.04
C ARG A 133 3.87 16.72 -9.30
N ALA A 134 4.16 17.33 -10.45
CA ALA A 134 4.53 16.59 -11.66
C ALA A 134 5.99 16.11 -11.59
N GLY A 135 6.21 14.93 -11.00
CA GLY A 135 7.54 14.39 -10.73
C GLY A 135 8.26 15.07 -9.55
N THR A 136 9.19 14.37 -8.92
CA THR A 136 10.08 14.97 -7.92
C THR A 136 11.19 15.79 -8.58
N GLY A 137 11.81 16.69 -7.81
CA GLY A 137 13.11 17.27 -8.16
C GLY A 137 14.19 16.19 -8.31
N ASN A 138 15.27 16.56 -8.98
CA ASN A 138 16.44 15.70 -9.11
C ASN A 138 17.27 15.72 -7.83
N ILE A 139 17.24 14.62 -7.08
CA ILE A 139 17.90 14.51 -5.76
C ILE A 139 19.42 14.65 -5.80
N ALA A 140 20.05 14.54 -6.97
CA ALA A 140 21.48 14.80 -7.13
C ALA A 140 21.81 16.31 -7.10
N VAL A 141 20.82 17.17 -7.33
CA VAL A 141 21.01 18.63 -7.51
C VAL A 141 20.21 19.44 -6.48
N GLU A 142 19.01 18.98 -6.14
CA GLU A 142 18.07 19.69 -5.27
C GLU A 142 17.22 18.73 -4.44
N PRO A 143 16.53 19.19 -3.37
CA PRO A 143 15.58 18.35 -2.67
C PRO A 143 14.47 17.82 -3.60
N ALA A 144 14.07 16.56 -3.43
CA ALA A 144 12.98 15.93 -4.20
C ALA A 144 11.68 16.75 -4.17
N MET A 145 11.38 17.35 -3.03
CA MET A 145 10.20 18.17 -2.78
C MET A 145 10.39 19.00 -1.51
N THR A 146 9.54 20.00 -1.34
CA THR A 146 9.42 20.76 -0.09
C THR A 146 8.80 19.90 1.01
N ARG A 147 9.02 20.26 2.28
CA ARG A 147 8.38 19.59 3.42
C ARG A 147 6.85 19.66 3.36
N ALA A 148 6.30 20.75 2.83
CA ALA A 148 4.86 20.90 2.66
C ALA A 148 4.29 19.95 1.59
N GLU A 149 5.00 19.75 0.48
CA GLU A 149 4.65 18.72 -0.52
C GLU A 149 4.73 17.31 0.07
N ALA A 150 5.80 17.00 0.82
CA ALA A 150 5.94 15.70 1.48
C ALA A 150 4.77 15.44 2.44
N ARG A 151 4.35 16.44 3.22
CA ARG A 151 3.20 16.34 4.11
C ARG A 151 1.89 16.06 3.35
N ARG A 152 1.66 16.76 2.23
CA ARG A 152 0.48 16.51 1.38
C ARG A 152 0.49 15.09 0.79
N ALA A 153 1.65 14.58 0.38
CA ALA A 153 1.77 13.22 -0.13
C ALA A 153 1.46 12.16 0.95
N LEU A 154 1.86 12.42 2.21
CA LEU A 154 1.49 11.57 3.34
C LEU A 154 -0.01 11.63 3.63
N ASP A 155 -0.62 12.82 3.56
CA ASP A 155 -2.06 12.98 3.73
C ASP A 155 -2.84 12.21 2.65
N VAL A 156 -2.40 12.25 1.39
CA VAL A 156 -2.97 11.46 0.28
C VAL A 156 -2.92 9.95 0.54
N GLY A 157 -1.88 9.45 1.22
CA GLY A 157 -1.77 8.03 1.55
C GLY A 157 -2.60 7.61 2.77
N ALA A 158 -2.93 8.56 3.64
CA ALA A 158 -3.73 8.33 4.86
C ALA A 158 -5.25 8.42 4.62
N GLU A 159 -5.67 9.22 3.64
CA GLU A 159 -7.06 9.29 3.13
C GLU A 159 -7.51 8.00 2.43
#